data_AF-A0A0F9EPJ5-F1
#
_entry.id   AF-A0A0F9EPJ5-F1
#
_cell.length_a   1.000
_cell.length_b   1.000
_cell.length_c   1.000
_cell.angle_alpha   90.00
_cell.angle_beta   90.00
_cell.angle_gamma   90.00
#
_symmetry.space_group_name_H-M   'P 1'
#
loop_
_entity.id
_entity.type
_entity.pdbx_description
1 polymer ?
#
loop_
_entity_poly.entity_id
_entity_poly.type
_entity_poly.pdbx_seq_one_letter_code
_entity_poly.pdbx_strand_id
1 'polypeptide(L)'
;MGALSAAVSGLKVHQTMLDVAGNNLANVNTIGYKASSTTFSELLSQTIKKASAPAGDLGGVNPQQMGSGVGLASINRDMAQGNFTGTGRPLDAAISGEGFFLLRNAQQQNVYTRMGSFTVDSGNNLVDAATGYKVQRTGTYGSAFQGTGSDITIPYGAPMAANATASVTINGNVRSEVPSTVTDAATTNVVTSVLTLTTASATPATLTDTIFSLDQFSGAVANGDARIDVDFTPKAGTPVTNSPIAIAVPTTYTVGQLITAISGLFTGSTATLGTSGEIIITDDTSGYSQTAISDMTYVPSTGGGSDAFTLAAGYTLTTAGGNDTHTFTRDVYDAMGAKHMLTGTLVKTDTPNTWDLVIPQIVGETAASSLYSTRRIDGIQ
;
A
#
# COMPACT_ATOMS: atom_id res chain seq x y z
N MET A 1 10.99 79.40 34.66
CA MET A 1 11.69 78.18 34.18
C MET A 1 10.74 77.13 33.58
N GLY A 2 9.48 76.98 34.03
CA GLY A 2 8.57 75.91 33.55
C GLY A 2 8.16 75.95 32.07
N ALA A 3 8.07 77.13 31.43
CA ALA A 3 7.72 77.23 30.01
C ALA A 3 8.83 76.72 29.08
N LEU A 4 10.10 76.97 29.42
CA LEU A 4 11.23 76.49 28.63
C LEU A 4 11.37 74.96 28.72
N SER A 5 11.18 74.37 29.89
CA SER A 5 11.22 72.91 30.05
C SER A 5 10.08 72.21 29.30
N ALA A 6 8.87 72.79 29.32
CA ALA A 6 7.75 72.28 28.53
C ALA A 6 8.04 72.35 27.02
N ALA A 7 8.57 73.47 26.53
CA ALA A 7 8.93 73.63 25.11
C ALA A 7 10.04 72.66 24.67
N VAL A 8 11.09 72.47 25.49
CA VAL A 8 12.18 71.52 25.22
C VAL A 8 11.66 70.07 25.23
N SER A 9 10.76 69.73 26.15
CA SER A 9 10.14 68.40 26.20
C SER A 9 9.33 68.08 24.93
N GLY A 10 8.54 69.07 24.44
CA GLY A 10 7.79 68.95 23.20
C GLY A 10 8.69 68.76 21.97
N LEU A 11 9.74 69.58 21.85
CA LEU A 11 10.69 69.47 20.74
C LEU A 11 11.38 68.09 20.72
N LYS A 12 11.78 67.57 21.88
CA LYS A 12 12.43 66.26 21.96
C LYS A 12 11.51 65.11 21.56
N VAL A 13 10.25 65.15 21.98
CA VAL A 13 9.26 64.12 21.62
C VAL A 13 8.92 64.18 20.13
N HIS A 14 8.81 65.38 19.57
CA HIS A 14 8.63 65.55 18.12
C HIS A 14 9.83 65.09 17.31
N GLN A 15 11.07 65.27 17.80
CA GLN A 15 12.25 64.70 17.14
C GLN A 15 12.14 63.17 17.05
N THR A 16 11.79 62.49 18.15
CA THR A 16 11.61 61.03 18.14
C THR A 16 10.49 60.60 17.18
N MET A 17 9.39 61.36 17.10
CA MET A 17 8.33 61.10 16.13
C MET A 17 8.83 61.21 14.68
N LEU A 18 9.62 62.24 14.37
CA LEU A 18 10.24 62.41 13.05
C LEU A 18 11.23 61.28 12.74
N ASP A 19 11.99 60.81 13.72
CA ASP A 19 12.92 59.69 13.55
C ASP A 19 12.17 58.38 13.24
N VAL A 20 11.05 58.12 13.93
CA VAL A 20 10.19 56.95 13.66
C VAL A 20 9.51 57.07 12.30
N ALA A 21 8.99 58.25 11.94
CA ALA A 21 8.40 58.50 10.63
C ALA A 21 9.43 58.34 9.49
N GLY A 22 10.65 58.84 9.70
CA GLY A 22 11.77 58.68 8.77
C GLY A 22 12.16 57.21 8.60
N ASN A 23 12.18 56.43 9.68
CA ASN A 23 12.45 54.99 9.64
C ASN A 23 11.37 54.23 8.85
N ASN A 24 10.08 54.54 9.09
CA ASN A 24 8.98 53.95 8.35
C ASN A 24 9.07 54.27 6.85
N LEU A 25 9.37 55.52 6.51
CA LEU A 25 9.50 55.96 5.12
C LEU A 25 10.68 55.29 4.42
N ALA A 26 11.83 55.16 5.09
CA ALA A 26 13.00 54.49 4.55
C ALA A 26 12.74 53.00 4.27
N ASN A 27 11.86 52.35 5.03
CA ASN A 27 11.55 50.93 4.92
C ASN A 27 10.24 50.61 4.21
N VAL A 28 9.66 51.59 3.48
CA VAL A 28 8.37 51.41 2.79
C VAL A 28 8.36 50.24 1.79
N ASN A 29 9.51 49.95 1.17
CA ASN A 29 9.67 48.87 0.20
C ASN A 29 10.29 47.60 0.81
N THR A 30 10.58 47.59 2.11
CA THR A 30 11.18 46.43 2.78
C THR A 30 10.11 45.37 3.04
N ILE A 31 10.29 44.18 2.48
CA ILE A 31 9.32 43.08 2.56
C ILE A 31 9.13 42.65 4.02
N GLY A 32 7.87 42.54 4.46
CA GLY A 32 7.54 42.10 5.81
C GLY A 32 7.83 43.14 6.91
N TYR A 33 8.19 44.37 6.55
CA TYR A 33 8.33 45.47 7.51
C TYR A 33 6.99 45.79 8.19
N LYS A 34 7.06 46.16 9.47
CA LYS A 34 5.91 46.53 10.30
C LYS A 34 6.15 47.94 10.83
N ALA A 35 5.31 48.88 10.40
CA ALA A 35 5.43 50.28 10.74
C ALA A 35 5.33 50.49 12.25
N SER A 36 6.04 51.50 12.75
CA SER A 36 5.96 51.91 14.15
C SER A 36 5.27 53.26 14.31
N SER A 37 4.50 53.42 15.38
CA SER A 37 3.84 54.69 15.74
C SER A 37 4.25 55.11 17.15
N THR A 38 4.38 56.42 17.37
CA THR A 38 4.73 56.99 18.68
C THR A 38 3.48 57.44 19.40
N THR A 39 3.35 57.10 20.69
CA THR A 39 2.29 57.63 21.56
C THR A 39 2.90 58.59 22.56
N PHE A 40 2.26 59.75 22.75
CA PHE A 40 2.68 60.78 23.69
C PHE A 40 1.85 60.71 24.97
N SER A 41 2.44 61.14 26.09
CA SER A 41 1.75 61.24 27.37
C SER A 41 2.12 62.54 28.08
N GLU A 42 1.16 63.15 28.77
CA GLU A 42 1.42 64.35 29.58
C GLU A 42 2.27 63.98 30.81
N LEU A 43 3.24 64.82 31.14
CA LEU A 43 4.00 64.71 32.39
C LEU A 43 3.16 65.26 33.56
N LEU A 44 3.32 64.67 34.75
CA LEU A 44 2.52 65.00 35.93
C LEU A 44 2.40 66.52 36.17
N SER A 45 1.17 67.01 36.14
CA SER A 45 0.87 68.44 36.31
C SER A 45 1.08 68.86 37.78
N GLN A 46 1.72 70.02 38.00
CA GLN A 46 1.92 70.58 39.33
C GLN A 46 0.66 71.33 39.77
N THR A 47 0.06 70.93 40.90
CA THR A 47 -1.12 71.62 41.46
C THR A 47 -0.67 72.77 42.36
N ILE A 48 -0.98 74.00 41.96
CA ILE A 48 -0.64 75.24 42.70
C ILE A 48 -1.74 75.56 43.73
N LYS A 49 -3.01 75.32 43.38
CA LYS A 49 -4.16 75.50 44.27
C LYS A 49 -5.12 74.32 44.11
N LYS A 50 -5.50 73.69 45.23
CA LYS A 50 -6.52 72.63 45.23
C LYS A 50 -7.90 73.22 44.97
N ALA A 51 -8.80 72.42 44.40
CA ALA A 51 -10.20 72.79 44.26
C ALA A 51 -10.82 72.99 45.65
N SER A 52 -11.74 73.96 45.80
CA SER A 52 -12.53 74.10 47.02
C SER A 52 -14.02 74.08 46.72
N ALA A 53 -14.77 73.41 47.60
CA ALA A 53 -16.23 73.46 47.57
C ALA A 53 -16.74 74.87 47.92
N PRO A 54 -17.97 75.23 47.53
CA PRO A 54 -18.61 76.48 47.95
C PRO A 54 -18.71 76.54 49.48
N ALA A 55 -18.50 77.72 50.07
CA ALA A 55 -18.61 77.94 51.52
C ALA A 55 -19.16 79.33 51.84
N GLY A 56 -20.28 79.39 52.58
CA GLY A 56 -20.98 80.64 52.86
C GLY A 56 -21.57 81.28 51.59
N ASP A 57 -21.36 82.58 51.43
CA ASP A 57 -21.80 83.37 50.26
C ASP A 57 -20.79 83.33 49.08
N LEU A 58 -19.77 82.46 49.14
CA LEU A 58 -18.76 82.29 48.10
C LEU A 58 -18.93 80.97 47.33
N GLY A 59 -18.82 81.06 46.00
CA GLY A 59 -18.81 79.90 45.09
C GLY A 59 -17.53 79.06 45.18
N GLY A 60 -17.62 77.81 44.69
CA GLY A 60 -16.46 76.92 44.61
C GLY A 60 -15.41 77.42 43.62
N VAL A 61 -14.14 77.07 43.84
CA VAL A 61 -13.02 77.46 42.97
C VAL A 61 -12.38 76.24 42.32
N ASN A 62 -12.07 76.37 41.03
CA ASN A 62 -11.39 75.33 40.26
C ASN A 62 -9.93 75.16 40.73
N PRO A 63 -9.36 73.95 40.61
CA PRO A 63 -7.95 73.73 40.88
C PRO A 63 -7.10 74.48 39.84
N GLN A 64 -6.02 75.09 40.30
CA GLN A 64 -5.03 75.70 39.41
C GLN A 64 -3.88 74.72 39.25
N GLN A 65 -3.77 74.15 38.06
CA GLN A 65 -2.74 73.19 37.69
C GLN A 65 -1.88 73.74 36.55
N MET A 66 -0.58 73.44 36.61
CA MET A 66 0.40 73.76 35.58
C MET A 66 0.94 72.45 35.01
N GLY A 67 0.71 72.19 33.72
CA GLY A 67 1.26 71.02 33.03
C GLY A 67 2.80 71.05 33.01
N SER A 68 3.43 69.91 33.26
CA SER A 68 4.90 69.82 33.33
C SER A 68 5.57 69.53 31.97
N GLY A 69 4.77 69.39 30.91
CA GLY A 69 5.22 69.12 29.54
C GLY A 69 4.70 67.78 29.02
N VAL A 70 5.38 67.25 28.00
CA VAL A 70 5.00 66.00 27.32
C VAL A 70 6.19 65.03 27.28
N GLY A 71 5.90 63.75 27.42
CA GLY A 71 6.85 62.65 27.31
C GLY A 71 6.44 61.64 26.23
N LEU A 72 7.39 60.78 25.85
CA LEU A 72 7.12 59.62 25.01
C LEU A 72 6.56 58.49 25.90
N ALA A 73 5.35 58.02 25.58
CA ALA A 73 4.73 56.92 26.30
C ALA A 73 5.23 55.57 25.79
N SER A 74 5.21 55.37 24.47
CA SER A 74 5.64 54.13 23.83
C SER A 74 5.90 54.34 22.33
N ILE A 75 6.64 53.39 21.75
CA ILE A 75 6.73 53.19 20.30
C ILE A 75 6.11 51.83 20.02
N ASN A 76 4.92 51.83 19.41
CA ASN A 76 4.16 50.62 19.16
C ASN A 76 4.37 50.17 17.71
N ARG A 77 4.42 48.85 17.49
CA ARG A 77 4.51 48.26 16.15
C ARG A 77 3.12 47.90 15.66
N ASP A 78 2.75 48.37 14.48
CA ASP A 78 1.50 48.00 13.82
C ASP A 78 1.67 46.65 13.13
N MET A 79 0.88 45.67 13.57
CA MET A 79 0.91 44.30 13.06
C MET A 79 -0.08 44.04 11.93
N ALA A 80 -0.83 45.07 11.49
CA ALA A 80 -1.79 44.98 10.40
C ALA A 80 -1.21 44.33 9.13
N GLN A 81 -2.06 43.62 8.39
CA GLN A 81 -1.70 42.93 7.16
C GLN A 81 -1.46 43.95 6.04
N GLY A 82 -0.31 43.85 5.38
CA GLY A 82 0.00 44.63 4.18
C GLY A 82 -0.54 43.97 2.91
N ASN A 83 -0.41 44.65 1.79
CA ASN A 83 -0.80 44.11 0.48
C ASN A 83 0.18 43.01 0.03
N PHE A 84 -0.33 42.05 -0.74
CA PHE A 84 0.50 41.01 -1.36
C PHE A 84 0.85 41.38 -2.80
N THR A 85 2.04 41.00 -3.24
CA THR A 85 2.47 41.14 -4.64
C THR A 85 3.05 39.82 -5.08
N GLY A 86 2.55 39.28 -6.20
CA GLY A 86 3.04 38.03 -6.76
C GLY A 86 4.42 38.21 -7.39
N THR A 87 5.38 37.35 -7.04
CA THR A 87 6.76 37.41 -7.57
C THR A 87 7.03 36.40 -8.69
N GLY A 88 6.15 35.40 -8.87
CA GLY A 88 6.34 34.31 -9.83
C GLY A 88 7.41 33.29 -9.44
N ARG A 89 8.08 33.44 -8.30
CA ARG A 89 9.08 32.48 -7.80
C ARG A 89 8.40 31.44 -6.91
N PRO A 90 8.65 30.13 -7.13
CA PRO A 90 7.94 29.07 -6.42
C PRO A 90 8.28 28.98 -4.92
N LEU A 91 9.43 29.51 -4.50
CA LEU A 91 9.89 29.49 -3.11
C LEU A 91 9.56 30.77 -2.33
N ASP A 92 8.96 31.77 -2.99
CA ASP A 92 8.47 32.95 -2.30
C ASP A 92 7.08 32.66 -1.73
N ALA A 93 6.92 32.81 -0.41
CA ALA A 93 5.69 32.52 0.30
C ALA A 93 5.27 33.73 1.16
N ALA A 94 3.97 33.91 1.31
CA ALA A 94 3.41 34.90 2.22
C ALA A 94 2.29 34.27 3.04
N ILE A 95 2.29 34.51 4.36
CA ILE A 95 1.19 34.10 5.22
C ILE A 95 0.04 35.11 5.05
N SER A 96 -1.20 34.63 4.97
CA SER A 96 -2.40 35.47 5.05
C SER A 96 -2.97 35.36 6.46
N GLY A 97 -3.16 36.50 7.14
CA GLY A 97 -3.61 36.55 8.53
C GLY A 97 -2.45 36.53 9.54
N GLU A 98 -2.74 36.05 10.74
CA GLU A 98 -1.80 36.00 11.85
C GLU A 98 -0.84 34.81 11.71
N GLY A 99 0.44 35.03 12.04
CA GLY A 99 1.47 33.99 12.00
C GLY A 99 2.83 34.50 11.55
N PHE A 100 3.86 33.68 11.80
CA PHE A 100 5.25 33.93 11.44
C PHE A 100 5.90 32.65 10.91
N PHE A 101 6.89 32.83 10.06
CA PHE A 101 7.82 31.76 9.72
C PHE A 101 8.83 31.58 10.86
N LEU A 102 9.13 30.32 11.16
CA LEU A 102 10.13 29.92 12.16
C LEU A 102 11.45 29.61 11.45
N LEU A 103 12.51 30.28 11.85
CA LEU A 103 13.86 30.08 11.33
C LEU A 103 14.80 29.75 12.47
N ARG A 104 15.96 29.18 12.13
CA ARG A 104 17.03 28.90 13.07
C ARG A 104 18.30 29.64 12.67
N ASN A 105 18.85 30.41 13.60
CA ASN A 105 20.10 31.15 13.40
C ASN A 105 21.33 30.25 13.55
N ALA A 106 22.52 30.81 13.33
CA ALA A 106 23.79 30.10 13.48
C ALA A 106 24.03 29.58 14.91
N GLN A 107 23.44 30.22 15.92
CA GLN A 107 23.50 29.82 17.33
C GLN A 107 22.41 28.80 17.73
N GLN A 108 21.72 28.19 16.77
CA GLN A 108 20.64 27.22 17.01
C GLN A 108 19.42 27.77 17.76
N GLN A 109 19.23 29.09 17.74
CA GLN A 109 18.08 29.76 18.33
C GLN A 109 16.98 30.00 17.30
N ASN A 110 15.74 29.88 17.78
CA ASN A 110 14.54 30.13 17.00
C ASN A 110 14.34 31.64 16.79
N VAL A 111 14.16 32.04 15.54
CA VAL A 111 13.89 33.42 15.11
C VAL A 111 12.59 33.43 14.30
N TYR A 112 11.79 34.47 14.49
CA TYR A 112 10.50 34.62 13.81
C TYR A 112 10.59 35.73 12.77
N THR A 113 10.09 35.47 11.56
CA THR A 113 10.02 36.49 10.49
C THR A 113 8.69 36.43 9.76
N ARG A 114 8.33 37.54 9.12
CA ARG A 114 7.20 37.62 8.20
C ARG A 114 7.63 37.65 6.73
N MET A 115 8.94 37.84 6.49
CA MET A 115 9.53 37.77 5.17
C MET A 115 9.60 36.32 4.72
N GLY A 116 9.03 36.01 3.56
CA GLY A 116 9.06 34.66 3.00
C GLY A 116 9.77 34.59 1.66
N SER A 117 10.91 35.27 1.52
CA SER A 117 11.78 35.06 0.35
C SER A 117 12.82 34.00 0.66
N PHE A 118 12.53 32.77 0.25
CA PHE A 118 13.38 31.63 0.56
C PHE A 118 14.16 31.16 -0.68
N THR A 119 15.31 30.54 -0.42
CA THR A 119 16.20 29.94 -1.42
C THR A 119 16.68 28.59 -0.92
N VAL A 120 17.28 27.78 -1.79
CA VAL A 120 17.89 26.51 -1.39
C VAL A 120 19.40 26.66 -1.37
N ASP A 121 20.02 26.26 -0.25
CA ASP A 121 21.48 26.25 -0.12
C ASP A 121 22.12 25.02 -0.79
N SER A 122 23.46 24.96 -0.81
CA SER A 122 24.20 23.82 -1.37
C SER A 122 24.04 22.53 -0.59
N GLY A 123 23.56 22.61 0.65
CA GLY A 123 23.20 21.47 1.49
C GLY A 123 21.73 21.08 1.36
N ASN A 124 21.04 21.56 0.31
CA ASN A 124 19.64 21.31 0.03
C ASN A 124 18.68 21.85 1.09
N ASN A 125 19.10 22.74 2.00
CA ASN A 125 18.23 23.32 3.01
C ASN A 125 17.51 24.56 2.47
N LEU A 126 16.26 24.73 2.89
CA LEU A 126 15.51 25.96 2.66
C LEU A 126 16.00 27.04 3.63
N VAL A 127 16.55 28.12 3.08
CA VAL A 127 17.14 29.22 3.82
C VAL A 127 16.52 30.55 3.41
N ASP A 128 16.52 31.52 4.32
CA ASP A 128 16.24 32.92 3.98
C ASP A 128 17.40 33.50 3.16
N ALA A 129 17.07 34.14 2.03
CA ALA A 129 18.03 34.72 1.09
C ALA A 129 18.91 35.80 1.73
N ALA A 130 18.37 36.56 2.68
CA ALA A 130 19.06 37.71 3.26
C ALA A 130 20.01 37.31 4.40
N THR A 131 19.60 36.36 5.23
CA THR A 131 20.31 35.99 6.47
C THR A 131 21.03 34.65 6.39
N GLY A 132 20.64 33.77 5.46
CA GLY A 132 21.10 32.38 5.42
C GLY A 132 20.51 31.51 6.54
N TYR A 133 19.54 32.00 7.30
CA TYR A 133 18.92 31.24 8.38
C TYR A 133 18.02 30.14 7.82
N LYS A 134 18.02 28.99 8.48
CA LYS A 134 17.31 27.79 8.00
C LYS A 134 15.87 27.78 8.45
N VAL A 135 14.95 27.55 7.53
CA VAL A 135 13.52 27.46 7.83
C VAL A 135 13.22 26.15 8.56
N GLN A 136 12.44 26.24 9.63
CA GLN A 136 12.09 25.10 10.48
C GLN A 136 10.71 24.54 10.13
N ARG A 137 10.57 23.21 10.17
CA ARG A 137 9.29 22.52 10.04
C ARG A 137 8.54 22.54 11.38
N THR A 138 7.48 23.32 11.50
CA THR A 138 6.66 23.39 12.74
C THR A 138 5.36 22.58 12.69
N GLY A 139 4.99 22.03 11.52
CA GLY A 139 3.69 21.38 11.30
C GLY A 139 3.75 19.85 11.23
N THR A 140 2.60 19.22 11.50
CA THR A 140 2.36 17.78 11.30
C THR A 140 2.09 17.43 9.84
N TYR A 141 1.70 18.42 9.03
CA TYR A 141 1.45 18.27 7.60
C TYR A 141 2.75 18.41 6.81
N GLY A 142 3.03 17.43 5.95
CA GLY A 142 4.26 17.34 5.17
C GLY A 142 4.88 15.95 5.28
N SER A 143 5.35 15.45 4.14
CA SER A 143 5.81 14.08 3.88
C SER A 143 6.70 13.47 4.97
N ALA A 144 6.62 12.16 5.14
CA ALA A 144 7.38 11.33 6.10
C ALA A 144 8.92 11.42 6.01
N PHE A 145 9.46 12.25 5.11
CA PHE A 145 10.89 12.43 4.90
C PHE A 145 11.57 13.28 5.98
N GLN A 146 10.83 14.10 6.75
CA GLN A 146 11.43 15.04 7.72
C GLN A 146 10.59 15.21 8.99
N GLY A 147 11.26 15.23 10.14
CA GLY A 147 10.63 15.32 11.47
C GLY A 147 10.15 16.73 11.84
N THR A 148 9.24 16.84 12.79
CA THR A 148 8.80 18.13 13.34
C THR A 148 9.93 18.75 14.16
N GLY A 149 10.20 20.05 13.99
CA GLY A 149 11.31 20.76 14.64
C GLY A 149 12.68 20.57 13.99
N SER A 150 12.72 20.04 12.76
CA SER A 150 13.94 19.92 11.96
C SER A 150 14.01 20.99 10.86
N ASP A 151 15.22 21.23 10.35
CA ASP A 151 15.48 22.11 9.20
C ASP A 151 14.79 21.54 7.95
N ILE A 152 14.12 22.38 7.16
CA ILE A 152 13.49 21.94 5.90
C ILE A 152 14.58 21.70 4.85
N THR A 153 14.68 20.48 4.36
CA THR A 153 15.58 20.01 3.32
C THR A 153 14.78 19.62 2.07
N ILE A 154 15.20 20.06 0.90
CA ILE A 154 14.61 19.76 -0.40
C ILE A 154 15.56 18.81 -1.13
N PRO A 155 15.34 17.49 -1.05
CA PRO A 155 16.22 16.52 -1.66
C PRO A 155 16.04 16.54 -3.19
N TYR A 156 16.94 17.22 -3.90
CA TYR A 156 16.97 17.20 -5.36
C TYR A 156 17.56 15.87 -5.84
N GLY A 157 16.82 15.16 -6.69
CA GLY A 157 17.29 13.90 -7.28
C GLY A 157 17.35 12.73 -6.30
N ALA A 158 16.78 12.83 -5.09
CA ALA A 158 16.65 11.67 -4.24
C ALA A 158 15.68 10.66 -4.88
N PRO A 159 16.05 9.38 -4.97
CA PRO A 159 15.14 8.36 -5.45
C PRO A 159 13.99 8.25 -4.45
N MET A 160 12.76 8.33 -4.96
CA MET A 160 11.60 7.95 -4.17
C MET A 160 11.66 6.43 -3.96
N ALA A 161 11.64 5.98 -2.71
CA ALA A 161 11.59 4.57 -2.40
C ALA A 161 10.30 3.97 -2.98
N ALA A 162 10.43 2.80 -3.61
CA ALA A 162 9.28 2.06 -4.09
C ALA A 162 8.40 1.64 -2.91
N ASN A 163 7.08 1.62 -3.13
CA ASN A 163 6.12 1.14 -2.15
C ASN A 163 5.43 -0.09 -2.74
N ALA A 164 5.63 -1.24 -2.09
CA ALA A 164 5.05 -2.50 -2.53
C ALA A 164 3.52 -2.44 -2.47
N THR A 165 2.86 -3.07 -3.44
CA THR A 165 1.39 -3.09 -3.48
C THR A 165 0.84 -3.95 -2.33
N ALA A 166 0.17 -3.33 -1.36
CA ALA A 166 -0.39 -4.02 -0.19
C ALA A 166 -1.75 -4.67 -0.44
N SER A 167 -2.59 -4.04 -1.27
CA SER A 167 -3.95 -4.53 -1.56
C SER A 167 -4.38 -4.17 -2.98
N VAL A 168 -5.10 -5.08 -3.63
CA VAL A 168 -5.76 -4.85 -4.92
C VAL A 168 -7.26 -5.03 -4.73
N THR A 169 -8.04 -3.98 -4.98
CA THR A 169 -9.51 -4.05 -4.95
C THR A 169 -10.04 -4.19 -6.37
N ILE A 170 -10.94 -5.16 -6.56
CA ILE A 170 -11.58 -5.43 -7.85
C ILE A 170 -13.08 -5.40 -7.64
N ASN A 171 -13.77 -4.58 -8.45
CA ASN A 171 -15.23 -4.47 -8.44
C ASN A 171 -15.74 -4.84 -9.84
N GLY A 172 -16.79 -5.65 -9.89
CA GLY A 172 -17.41 -6.06 -11.16
C GLY A 172 -18.69 -6.86 -10.91
N ASN A 173 -19.47 -7.06 -11.97
CA ASN A 173 -20.68 -7.86 -11.93
C ASN A 173 -20.37 -9.22 -12.57
N VAL A 174 -20.73 -10.30 -11.89
CA VAL A 174 -20.67 -11.67 -12.41
C VAL A 174 -22.08 -12.21 -12.59
N ARG A 175 -22.27 -13.18 -13.49
CA ARG A 175 -23.59 -13.75 -13.76
C ARG A 175 -24.08 -14.60 -12.60
N SER A 176 -25.35 -14.44 -12.23
CA SER A 176 -26.00 -15.14 -11.11
C SER A 176 -26.69 -16.47 -11.50
N GLU A 177 -27.18 -16.56 -12.74
CA GLU A 177 -28.04 -17.67 -13.19
C GLU A 177 -27.27 -18.98 -13.39
N VAL A 178 -27.74 -20.11 -12.87
CA VAL A 178 -27.25 -21.46 -13.26
C VAL A 178 -27.91 -21.84 -14.59
N PRO A 179 -27.16 -22.04 -15.68
CA PRO A 179 -27.74 -22.35 -16.99
C PRO A 179 -28.41 -23.73 -16.93
N SER A 180 -29.69 -23.77 -17.28
CA SER A 180 -30.53 -24.98 -17.26
C SER A 180 -30.32 -25.89 -18.49
N THR A 181 -29.39 -25.55 -19.37
CA THR A 181 -28.99 -26.31 -20.56
C THR A 181 -27.63 -26.97 -20.37
N VAL A 182 -27.53 -28.26 -20.72
CA VAL A 182 -26.37 -29.17 -20.53
C VAL A 182 -25.04 -28.60 -21.05
N THR A 183 -25.07 -27.65 -21.99
CA THR A 183 -23.87 -27.02 -22.58
C THR A 183 -23.20 -25.97 -21.69
N ASP A 184 -23.84 -25.53 -20.60
CA ASP A 184 -23.37 -24.41 -19.76
C ASP A 184 -23.38 -24.72 -18.24
N ALA A 185 -23.62 -25.98 -17.86
CA ALA A 185 -23.52 -26.42 -16.47
C ALA A 185 -22.06 -26.46 -16.01
N ALA A 186 -21.80 -26.13 -14.74
CA ALA A 186 -20.47 -26.28 -14.15
C ALA A 186 -20.05 -27.76 -14.20
N THR A 187 -19.04 -28.05 -15.00
CA THR A 187 -18.51 -29.40 -15.15
C THR A 187 -17.47 -29.69 -14.06
N THR A 188 -17.40 -30.95 -13.65
CA THR A 188 -16.26 -31.45 -12.87
C THR A 188 -15.06 -31.57 -13.81
N ASN A 189 -13.85 -31.32 -13.30
CA ASN A 189 -12.67 -31.63 -14.12
C ASN A 189 -12.58 -33.13 -14.27
N VAL A 190 -12.42 -33.57 -15.51
CA VAL A 190 -12.23 -34.98 -15.84
C VAL A 190 -10.90 -35.11 -16.54
N VAL A 191 -10.06 -35.98 -16.01
CA VAL A 191 -8.72 -36.24 -16.49
C VAL A 191 -8.64 -37.71 -16.85
N THR A 192 -8.31 -38.00 -18.11
CA THR A 192 -8.30 -39.37 -18.65
C THR A 192 -6.87 -39.78 -18.98
N SER A 193 -6.50 -41.03 -18.65
CA SER A 193 -5.20 -41.58 -19.03
C SER A 193 -5.09 -41.77 -20.54
N VAL A 194 -3.93 -41.45 -21.11
CA VAL A 194 -3.67 -41.68 -22.55
C VAL A 194 -3.51 -43.18 -22.85
N LEU A 195 -3.06 -43.97 -21.88
CA LEU A 195 -2.97 -45.42 -22.02
C LEU A 195 -4.28 -46.11 -21.60
N THR A 196 -4.74 -47.05 -22.42
CA THR A 196 -5.82 -47.99 -22.08
C THR A 196 -5.22 -49.31 -21.60
N LEU A 197 -5.76 -49.84 -20.50
CA LEU A 197 -5.39 -51.15 -19.95
C LEU A 197 -6.14 -52.24 -20.72
N THR A 198 -5.41 -53.22 -21.25
CA THR A 198 -5.97 -54.31 -22.06
C THR A 198 -5.44 -55.67 -21.61
N THR A 199 -6.26 -56.71 -21.76
CA THR A 199 -5.88 -58.11 -21.53
C THR A 199 -5.58 -58.80 -22.86
N ALA A 200 -5.20 -60.08 -22.81
CA ALA A 200 -4.80 -60.86 -23.98
C ALA A 200 -5.76 -60.70 -25.17
N SER A 201 -5.23 -60.33 -26.34
CA SER A 201 -5.97 -60.01 -27.58
C SER A 201 -6.57 -58.60 -27.64
N ALA A 202 -6.00 -57.63 -26.91
CA ALA A 202 -6.40 -56.22 -26.94
C ALA A 202 -7.86 -55.96 -26.47
N THR A 203 -8.39 -56.85 -25.62
CA THR A 203 -9.68 -56.64 -24.96
C THR A 203 -9.53 -55.65 -23.80
N PRO A 204 -10.43 -54.66 -23.63
CA PRO A 204 -10.38 -53.77 -22.48
C PRO A 204 -10.38 -54.52 -21.15
N ALA A 205 -9.49 -54.11 -20.24
CA ALA A 205 -9.40 -54.72 -18.91
C ALA A 205 -10.66 -54.44 -18.08
N THR A 206 -11.02 -55.39 -17.24
CA THR A 206 -12.13 -55.31 -16.29
C THR A 206 -11.60 -55.21 -14.85
N LEU A 207 -12.45 -54.75 -13.92
CA LEU A 207 -12.06 -54.57 -12.51
C LEU A 207 -11.61 -55.88 -11.81
N THR A 208 -11.97 -57.03 -12.38
CA THR A 208 -11.63 -58.37 -11.87
C THR A 208 -10.32 -58.91 -12.43
N ASP A 209 -9.78 -58.31 -13.49
CA ASP A 209 -8.53 -58.76 -14.09
C ASP A 209 -7.35 -58.44 -13.16
N THR A 210 -6.40 -59.36 -13.11
CA THR A 210 -5.16 -59.16 -12.34
C THR A 210 -4.26 -58.18 -13.07
N ILE A 211 -3.51 -57.34 -12.35
CA ILE A 211 -2.55 -56.42 -12.98
C ILE A 211 -1.56 -57.18 -13.87
N PHE A 212 -1.13 -58.37 -13.44
CA PHE A 212 -0.17 -59.20 -14.17
C PHE A 212 -0.73 -59.88 -15.43
N SER A 213 -2.04 -59.86 -15.65
CA SER A 213 -2.67 -60.37 -16.88
C SER A 213 -2.88 -59.30 -17.95
N LEU A 214 -2.47 -58.07 -17.66
CA LEU A 214 -2.54 -56.96 -18.59
C LEU A 214 -1.40 -57.03 -19.61
N ASP A 215 -1.71 -56.72 -20.86
CA ASP A 215 -0.76 -56.73 -21.99
C ASP A 215 0.38 -55.72 -21.79
N GLN A 216 0.11 -54.65 -21.03
CA GLN A 216 1.06 -53.62 -20.60
C GLN A 216 2.16 -54.18 -19.67
N PHE A 217 1.96 -55.38 -19.11
CA PHE A 217 2.90 -56.07 -18.23
C PHE A 217 3.56 -57.28 -18.90
N SER A 218 3.56 -57.34 -20.25
CA SER A 218 4.15 -58.42 -21.03
C SER A 218 5.70 -58.42 -20.98
N GLY A 219 6.23 -58.96 -19.88
CA GLY A 219 7.63 -59.22 -19.61
C GLY A 219 7.75 -60.15 -18.41
N ALA A 220 8.93 -60.71 -18.12
CA ALA A 220 9.10 -61.57 -16.94
C ALA A 220 8.96 -60.74 -15.66
N VAL A 221 7.73 -60.53 -15.20
CA VAL A 221 7.44 -59.83 -13.96
C VAL A 221 7.89 -60.73 -12.82
N ALA A 222 8.94 -60.33 -12.11
CA ALA A 222 9.45 -61.10 -10.98
C ALA A 222 8.36 -61.17 -9.90
N ASN A 223 7.84 -62.38 -9.65
CA ASN A 223 6.85 -62.66 -8.62
C ASN A 223 7.45 -62.38 -7.23
N GLY A 224 7.21 -61.18 -6.71
CA GLY A 224 7.58 -60.69 -5.38
C GLY A 224 7.03 -59.28 -5.17
N ASP A 225 6.95 -58.81 -3.92
CA ASP A 225 6.30 -57.55 -3.51
C ASP A 225 6.68 -56.33 -4.37
N ALA A 226 5.91 -56.08 -5.43
CA ALA A 226 6.15 -54.99 -6.36
C ALA A 226 5.43 -53.73 -5.87
N ARG A 227 5.76 -52.58 -6.46
CA ARG A 227 5.02 -51.34 -6.18
C ARG A 227 4.72 -50.54 -7.44
N ILE A 228 3.67 -49.73 -7.37
CA ILE A 228 3.35 -48.70 -8.36
C ILE A 228 3.61 -47.35 -7.71
N ASP A 229 4.56 -46.62 -8.26
CA ASP A 229 4.92 -45.27 -7.85
C ASP A 229 4.05 -44.29 -8.66
N VAL A 230 3.23 -43.48 -7.97
CA VAL A 230 2.30 -42.52 -8.59
C VAL A 230 2.74 -41.10 -8.27
N ASP A 231 3.02 -40.32 -9.32
CA ASP A 231 3.22 -38.88 -9.23
C ASP A 231 1.92 -38.15 -9.55
N PHE A 232 1.42 -37.38 -8.57
CA PHE A 232 0.17 -36.65 -8.73
C PHE A 232 0.28 -35.21 -8.24
N THR A 233 -0.49 -34.35 -8.89
CA THR A 233 -0.80 -33.00 -8.47
C THR A 233 -2.23 -33.02 -7.92
N PRO A 234 -2.46 -32.72 -6.64
CA PRO A 234 -3.81 -32.68 -6.08
C PRO A 234 -4.60 -31.46 -6.58
N LYS A 235 -5.92 -31.48 -6.36
CA LYS A 235 -6.81 -30.32 -6.46
C LYS A 235 -6.22 -29.17 -5.63
N ALA A 236 -5.62 -28.20 -6.33
CA ALA A 236 -4.80 -27.09 -5.85
C ALA A 236 -4.86 -26.80 -4.33
N GLY A 237 -3.71 -26.90 -3.63
CA GLY A 237 -3.57 -26.37 -2.27
C GLY A 237 -2.40 -26.91 -1.44
N THR A 238 -1.85 -28.08 -1.77
CA THR A 238 -0.72 -28.64 -1.01
C THR A 238 0.25 -29.34 -1.96
N PRO A 239 1.53 -28.94 -2.04
CA PRO A 239 2.53 -29.78 -2.70
C PRO A 239 2.60 -31.12 -1.98
N VAL A 240 2.57 -32.22 -2.74
CA VAL A 240 2.77 -33.56 -2.18
C VAL A 240 4.21 -33.62 -1.69
N THR A 241 4.41 -33.66 -0.38
CA THR A 241 5.75 -33.69 0.24
C THR A 241 6.46 -35.04 0.06
N ASN A 242 5.77 -36.05 -0.47
CA ASN A 242 6.24 -37.41 -0.70
C ASN A 242 5.81 -37.95 -2.09
N SER A 243 6.07 -37.22 -3.16
CA SER A 243 5.88 -37.71 -4.54
C SER A 243 7.19 -38.36 -5.04
N PRO A 244 7.16 -39.56 -5.64
CA PRO A 244 5.99 -40.40 -5.92
C PRO A 244 5.50 -41.19 -4.68
N ILE A 245 4.20 -41.45 -4.60
CA ILE A 245 3.62 -42.34 -3.57
C ILE A 245 3.68 -43.79 -4.04
N ALA A 246 4.27 -44.67 -3.23
CA ALA A 246 4.37 -46.09 -3.47
C ALA A 246 3.10 -46.86 -3.03
N ILE A 247 2.42 -47.49 -4.00
CA ILE A 247 1.33 -48.44 -3.77
C ILE A 247 1.90 -49.86 -3.82
N ALA A 248 1.79 -50.64 -2.74
CA ALA A 248 2.22 -52.04 -2.75
C ALA A 248 1.27 -52.90 -3.61
N VAL A 249 1.85 -53.74 -4.48
CA VAL A 249 1.15 -54.61 -5.44
C VAL A 249 1.54 -56.08 -5.18
N PRO A 250 0.75 -56.80 -4.36
CA PRO A 250 0.87 -58.26 -4.18
C PRO A 250 0.53 -59.04 -5.45
N THR A 251 0.89 -60.33 -5.51
CA THR A 251 0.72 -61.19 -6.70
C THR A 251 -0.73 -61.44 -7.14
N THR A 252 -1.73 -61.14 -6.29
CA THR A 252 -3.17 -61.28 -6.59
C THR A 252 -3.87 -59.93 -6.79
N TYR A 253 -3.12 -58.85 -6.94
CA TYR A 253 -3.69 -57.51 -6.98
C TYR A 253 -4.47 -57.27 -8.29
N THR A 254 -5.70 -56.76 -8.16
CA THR A 254 -6.60 -56.55 -9.31
C THR A 254 -6.63 -55.10 -9.75
N VAL A 255 -7.09 -54.85 -10.99
CA VAL A 255 -7.35 -53.49 -11.50
C VAL A 255 -8.32 -52.73 -10.60
N GLY A 256 -9.34 -53.40 -10.04
CA GLY A 256 -10.26 -52.77 -9.09
C GLY A 256 -9.60 -52.29 -7.79
N GLN A 257 -8.60 -53.02 -7.30
CA GLN A 257 -7.83 -52.59 -6.12
C GLN A 257 -6.90 -51.42 -6.44
N LEU A 258 -6.33 -51.38 -7.65
CA LEU A 258 -5.56 -50.23 -8.13
C LEU A 258 -6.40 -48.95 -8.20
N ILE A 259 -7.59 -49.02 -8.82
CA ILE A 259 -8.50 -47.87 -8.92
C ILE A 259 -8.93 -47.37 -7.53
N THR A 260 -9.17 -48.30 -6.59
CA THR A 260 -9.52 -47.97 -5.21
C THR A 260 -8.35 -47.29 -4.49
N ALA A 261 -7.13 -47.81 -4.66
CA ALA A 261 -5.93 -47.23 -4.08
C ALA A 261 -5.68 -45.82 -4.64
N ILE A 262 -5.77 -45.64 -5.96
CA ILE A 262 -5.66 -44.34 -6.64
C ILE A 262 -6.73 -43.37 -6.14
N SER A 263 -7.99 -43.79 -6.02
CA SER A 263 -9.06 -42.94 -5.46
C SER A 263 -8.78 -42.53 -4.01
N GLY A 264 -8.14 -43.41 -3.23
CA GLY A 264 -7.74 -43.09 -1.85
C GLY A 264 -6.54 -42.14 -1.75
N LEU A 265 -5.77 -41.95 -2.83
CA LEU A 265 -4.67 -40.97 -2.88
C LEU A 265 -5.18 -39.53 -3.06
N PHE A 266 -6.38 -39.36 -3.63
CA PHE A 266 -6.97 -38.04 -3.88
C PHE A 266 -7.97 -37.67 -2.78
N THR A 267 -7.81 -36.47 -2.21
CA THR A 267 -8.86 -35.85 -1.39
C THR A 267 -9.74 -34.96 -2.28
N GLY A 268 -10.94 -35.42 -2.63
CA GLY A 268 -11.91 -34.66 -3.44
C GLY A 268 -11.87 -34.94 -4.95
N SER A 269 -11.29 -36.08 -5.36
CA SER A 269 -11.39 -36.65 -6.71
C SER A 269 -11.53 -38.16 -6.62
N THR A 270 -12.29 -38.76 -7.53
CA THR A 270 -12.55 -40.20 -7.61
C THR A 270 -12.01 -40.77 -8.92
N ALA A 271 -11.28 -41.89 -8.84
CA ALA A 271 -10.81 -42.60 -10.01
C ALA A 271 -11.77 -43.73 -10.40
N THR A 272 -11.98 -43.91 -11.70
CA THR A 272 -12.85 -44.93 -12.29
C THR A 272 -12.17 -45.56 -13.51
N LEU A 273 -12.62 -46.75 -13.90
CA LEU A 273 -12.17 -47.41 -15.12
C LEU A 273 -13.22 -47.18 -16.22
N GLY A 274 -12.82 -46.55 -17.32
CA GLY A 274 -13.68 -46.33 -18.48
C GLY A 274 -13.95 -47.62 -19.26
N THR A 275 -14.96 -47.58 -20.13
CA THR A 275 -15.38 -48.74 -20.95
C THR A 275 -14.31 -49.22 -21.92
N SER A 276 -13.31 -48.38 -22.21
CA SER A 276 -12.19 -48.67 -23.10
C SER A 276 -10.93 -49.12 -22.34
N GLY A 277 -10.99 -49.26 -21.02
CA GLY A 277 -9.85 -49.61 -20.17
C GLY A 277 -9.00 -48.41 -19.73
N GLU A 278 -9.46 -47.18 -19.95
CA GLU A 278 -8.79 -45.95 -19.51
C GLU A 278 -9.04 -45.65 -18.02
N ILE A 279 -8.06 -45.05 -17.33
CA ILE A 279 -8.23 -44.54 -15.97
C ILE A 279 -8.78 -43.11 -16.07
N ILE A 280 -9.99 -42.90 -15.54
CA ILE A 280 -10.68 -41.61 -15.54
C ILE A 280 -10.74 -41.09 -14.11
N ILE A 281 -10.16 -39.92 -13.88
CA ILE A 281 -10.22 -39.21 -12.60
C ILE A 281 -11.24 -38.09 -12.74
N THR A 282 -12.25 -38.10 -11.88
CA THR A 282 -13.29 -37.08 -11.84
C THR A 282 -13.22 -36.35 -10.51
N ASP A 283 -13.20 -35.02 -10.53
CA ASP A 283 -13.28 -34.26 -9.28
C ASP A 283 -14.69 -34.34 -8.66
N ASP A 284 -14.76 -34.42 -7.34
CA ASP A 284 -16.01 -34.58 -6.59
C ASP A 284 -16.82 -33.28 -6.43
N THR A 285 -16.22 -32.13 -6.79
CA THR A 285 -16.87 -30.82 -6.74
C THR A 285 -16.51 -30.06 -8.01
N SER A 286 -17.50 -29.42 -8.63
CA SER A 286 -17.28 -28.57 -9.80
C SER A 286 -16.43 -27.32 -9.48
N GLY A 287 -15.86 -26.71 -10.52
CA GLY A 287 -14.96 -25.56 -10.42
C GLY A 287 -13.57 -25.86 -11.00
N TYR A 288 -12.64 -24.90 -10.93
CA TYR A 288 -11.28 -25.07 -11.47
C TYR A 288 -10.45 -26.03 -10.60
N SER A 289 -9.76 -26.97 -11.25
CA SER A 289 -8.84 -27.92 -10.60
C SER A 289 -7.58 -28.11 -11.41
N GLN A 290 -6.48 -28.31 -10.70
CA GLN A 290 -5.19 -28.72 -11.25
C GLN A 290 -4.89 -30.20 -10.97
N THR A 291 -5.91 -30.99 -10.58
CA THR A 291 -5.74 -32.43 -10.36
C THR A 291 -5.19 -33.06 -11.64
N ALA A 292 -3.98 -33.62 -11.56
CA ALA A 292 -3.36 -34.32 -12.66
C ALA A 292 -2.47 -35.42 -12.12
N ILE A 293 -2.54 -36.62 -12.69
CA ILE A 293 -1.47 -37.59 -12.53
C ILE A 293 -0.41 -37.26 -13.58
N SER A 294 0.81 -37.05 -13.13
CA SER A 294 1.94 -36.70 -14.00
C SER A 294 2.61 -37.95 -14.55
N ASP A 295 2.76 -38.98 -13.71
CA ASP A 295 3.35 -40.26 -14.09
C ASP A 295 2.84 -41.40 -13.20
N MET A 296 2.79 -42.61 -13.77
CA MET A 296 2.58 -43.85 -13.04
C MET A 296 3.61 -44.87 -13.50
N THR A 297 4.47 -45.31 -12.58
CA THR A 297 5.56 -46.23 -12.90
C THR A 297 5.47 -47.50 -12.06
N TYR A 298 5.50 -48.65 -12.72
CA TYR A 298 5.65 -49.94 -12.05
C TYR A 298 7.12 -50.20 -11.73
N VAL A 299 7.41 -50.60 -10.49
CA VAL A 299 8.75 -50.95 -10.02
C VAL A 299 8.76 -52.39 -9.49
N PRO A 300 9.50 -53.33 -10.13
CA PRO A 300 9.60 -54.70 -9.68
C PRO A 300 10.44 -54.83 -8.39
N SER A 301 10.17 -55.87 -7.59
CA SER A 301 10.78 -56.10 -6.27
C SER A 301 12.29 -56.44 -6.28
N THR A 302 12.82 -56.87 -7.43
CA THR A 302 14.17 -57.47 -7.54
C THR A 302 15.07 -56.80 -8.59
N GLY A 303 14.64 -55.68 -9.17
CA GLY A 303 15.46 -54.86 -10.07
C GLY A 303 15.70 -53.49 -9.46
N GLY A 304 16.93 -52.96 -9.57
CA GLY A 304 17.13 -51.52 -9.44
C GLY A 304 16.28 -50.77 -10.49
N GLY A 305 16.11 -49.46 -10.36
CA GLY A 305 15.18 -48.63 -11.15
C GLY A 305 15.32 -48.66 -12.69
N SER A 306 16.17 -49.49 -13.26
CA SER A 306 16.32 -49.77 -14.69
C SER A 306 15.28 -50.74 -15.28
N ASP A 307 14.59 -51.53 -14.44
CA ASP A 307 13.54 -52.47 -14.88
C ASP A 307 12.11 -51.91 -14.69
N ALA A 308 12.02 -50.62 -14.38
CA ALA A 308 10.75 -49.93 -14.18
C ALA A 308 10.06 -49.63 -15.52
N PHE A 309 8.74 -49.83 -15.59
CA PHE A 309 7.96 -49.55 -16.79
C PHE A 309 6.85 -48.53 -16.48
N THR A 310 6.71 -47.55 -17.36
CA THR A 310 5.68 -46.51 -17.23
C THR A 310 4.31 -47.06 -17.63
N LEU A 311 3.41 -47.17 -16.66
CA LEU A 311 2.05 -47.67 -16.80
C LEU A 311 1.08 -46.64 -17.39
N ALA A 312 1.35 -45.35 -17.23
CA ALA A 312 0.59 -44.31 -17.90
C ALA A 312 1.46 -43.05 -17.96
N ALA A 313 1.98 -42.76 -19.15
CA ALA A 313 2.66 -41.50 -19.42
C ALA A 313 1.62 -40.50 -19.94
N GLY A 314 1.33 -39.47 -19.13
CA GLY A 314 0.48 -38.37 -19.52
C GLY A 314 -1.02 -38.64 -19.35
N TYR A 315 -1.69 -37.65 -18.78
CA TYR A 315 -3.13 -37.58 -18.67
C TYR A 315 -3.61 -36.34 -19.42
N THR A 316 -4.71 -36.49 -20.17
CA THR A 316 -5.32 -35.38 -20.89
C THR A 316 -6.52 -34.86 -20.11
N LEU A 317 -6.58 -33.54 -19.92
CA LEU A 317 -7.75 -32.86 -19.40
C LEU A 317 -8.86 -32.93 -20.45
N THR A 318 -9.84 -33.81 -20.20
CA THR A 318 -10.97 -34.06 -21.10
C THR A 318 -12.06 -33.01 -20.91
N THR A 319 -12.23 -32.53 -19.67
CA THR A 319 -13.17 -31.46 -19.34
C THR A 319 -12.51 -30.50 -18.37
N ALA A 320 -12.36 -29.23 -18.76
CA ALA A 320 -11.98 -28.16 -17.84
C ALA A 320 -13.23 -27.72 -17.07
N GLY A 321 -13.16 -27.77 -15.75
CA GLY A 321 -14.24 -27.38 -14.85
C GLY A 321 -14.43 -25.88 -14.89
N GLY A 322 -15.60 -25.45 -15.38
CA GLY A 322 -16.03 -24.06 -15.45
C GLY A 322 -16.26 -23.58 -16.87
N ASN A 323 -17.53 -23.61 -17.32
CA ASN A 323 -17.89 -23.18 -18.67
C ASN A 323 -17.95 -21.64 -18.83
N ASP A 324 -18.07 -20.90 -17.72
CA ASP A 324 -18.07 -19.42 -17.71
C ASP A 324 -16.89 -18.92 -16.89
N THR A 325 -16.03 -18.12 -17.51
CA THR A 325 -14.80 -17.61 -16.90
C THR A 325 -14.60 -16.12 -17.19
N HIS A 326 -14.17 -15.37 -16.19
CA HIS A 326 -13.81 -13.96 -16.32
C HIS A 326 -12.38 -13.73 -15.87
N THR A 327 -11.52 -13.34 -16.80
CA THR A 327 -10.11 -13.05 -16.52
C THR A 327 -9.87 -11.56 -16.36
N PHE A 328 -9.09 -11.17 -15.36
CA PHE A 328 -8.60 -9.82 -15.17
C PHE A 328 -7.07 -9.81 -15.04
N THR A 329 -6.48 -8.69 -15.44
CA THR A 329 -5.05 -8.43 -15.25
C THR A 329 -4.86 -7.15 -14.45
N ARG A 330 -3.93 -7.17 -13.50
CA ARG A 330 -3.54 -5.99 -12.71
C ARG A 330 -2.03 -5.96 -12.52
N ASP A 331 -1.48 -4.76 -12.59
CA ASP A 331 -0.08 -4.52 -12.30
C ASP A 331 0.11 -4.41 -10.79
N VAL A 332 1.05 -5.18 -10.25
CA VAL A 332 1.47 -5.13 -8.85
C VAL A 332 2.96 -4.83 -8.77
N TYR A 333 3.37 -4.08 -7.75
CA TYR A 333 4.76 -3.64 -7.59
C TYR A 333 5.40 -4.30 -6.37
N ASP A 334 6.66 -4.70 -6.51
CA ASP A 334 7.46 -5.22 -5.40
C ASP A 334 8.12 -4.11 -4.57
N ALA A 335 8.84 -4.51 -3.52
CA ALA A 335 9.56 -3.61 -2.62
C ALA A 335 10.73 -2.86 -3.31
N MET A 336 11.17 -3.30 -4.49
CA MET A 336 12.18 -2.65 -5.31
C MET A 336 11.57 -1.78 -6.42
N GLY A 337 10.24 -1.79 -6.56
CA GLY A 337 9.49 -1.05 -7.57
C GLY A 337 9.41 -1.74 -8.93
N ALA A 338 9.83 -3.00 -9.04
CA ALA A 338 9.65 -3.75 -10.27
C ALA A 338 8.16 -4.09 -10.45
N LYS A 339 7.71 -3.98 -11.70
CA LYS A 339 6.34 -4.27 -12.09
C LYS A 339 6.18 -5.76 -12.37
N HIS A 340 5.21 -6.37 -11.70
CA HIS A 340 4.78 -7.75 -11.89
C HIS A 340 3.34 -7.74 -12.40
N MET A 341 3.01 -8.67 -13.30
CA MET A 341 1.65 -8.81 -13.81
C MET A 341 0.93 -9.93 -13.08
N LEU A 342 -0.15 -9.57 -12.40
CA LEU A 342 -1.06 -10.50 -11.76
C LEU A 342 -2.25 -10.76 -12.68
N THR A 343 -2.44 -12.01 -13.05
CA THR A 343 -3.62 -12.48 -13.81
C THR A 343 -4.46 -13.34 -12.88
N GLY A 344 -5.73 -12.95 -12.70
CA GLY A 344 -6.71 -13.73 -11.96
C GLY A 344 -7.88 -14.10 -12.85
N THR A 345 -8.43 -15.29 -12.66
CA THR A 345 -9.59 -15.80 -13.39
C THR A 345 -10.66 -16.20 -12.39
N LEU A 346 -11.85 -15.62 -12.52
CA LEU A 346 -13.05 -16.05 -11.83
C LEU A 346 -13.66 -17.21 -12.60
N VAL A 347 -13.91 -18.32 -11.91
CA VAL A 347 -14.49 -19.54 -12.47
C VAL A 347 -15.77 -19.86 -11.71
N LYS A 348 -16.84 -20.14 -12.43
CA LYS A 348 -18.15 -20.43 -11.84
C LYS A 348 -18.24 -21.85 -11.29
N THR A 349 -18.93 -22.02 -10.15
CA THR A 349 -19.21 -23.33 -9.54
C THR A 349 -20.64 -23.82 -9.85
N ASP A 350 -20.97 -25.04 -9.44
CA ASP A 350 -22.31 -25.66 -9.52
C ASP A 350 -23.34 -25.05 -8.57
N THR A 351 -22.88 -24.40 -7.50
CA THR A 351 -23.73 -23.69 -6.56
C THR A 351 -24.20 -22.34 -7.14
N PRO A 352 -25.51 -22.03 -7.09
CA PRO A 352 -26.02 -20.71 -7.48
C PRO A 352 -25.32 -19.59 -6.69
N ASN A 353 -25.05 -18.46 -7.35
CA ASN A 353 -24.36 -17.30 -6.75
C ASN A 353 -23.03 -17.64 -6.09
N THR A 354 -22.25 -18.55 -6.66
CA THR A 354 -20.93 -18.83 -6.14
C THR A 354 -19.90 -18.84 -7.27
N TRP A 355 -18.82 -18.10 -7.05
CA TRP A 355 -17.68 -18.03 -7.95
C TRP A 355 -16.40 -18.29 -7.15
N ASP A 356 -15.44 -18.94 -7.80
CA ASP A 356 -14.10 -19.14 -7.27
C ASP A 356 -13.13 -18.20 -7.98
N LEU A 357 -12.32 -17.46 -7.21
CA LEU A 357 -11.21 -16.70 -7.79
C LEU A 357 -9.96 -17.56 -7.82
N VAL A 358 -9.39 -17.77 -9.01
CA VAL A 358 -8.12 -18.47 -9.21
C VAL A 358 -7.05 -17.51 -9.67
N ILE A 359 -5.86 -17.58 -9.07
CA ILE A 359 -4.68 -16.83 -9.54
C ILE A 359 -3.70 -17.84 -10.20
N PRO A 360 -3.83 -18.11 -11.51
CA PRO A 360 -3.02 -19.13 -12.18
C PRO A 360 -1.54 -18.76 -12.25
N GLN A 361 -1.22 -17.48 -12.38
CA GLN A 361 0.17 -17.04 -12.52
C GLN A 361 0.35 -15.59 -12.11
N ILE A 362 1.48 -15.32 -11.45
CA ILE A 362 2.07 -13.98 -11.34
C ILE A 362 3.35 -14.06 -12.18
N VAL A 363 3.47 -13.19 -13.18
CA VAL A 363 4.66 -13.17 -14.04
C VAL A 363 5.74 -12.32 -13.37
N GLY A 364 6.87 -12.95 -13.01
CA GLY A 364 8.04 -12.32 -12.40
C GLY A 364 8.83 -13.25 -11.47
N GLU A 365 9.96 -12.76 -10.93
CA GLU A 365 10.71 -13.46 -9.86
C GLU A 365 9.88 -13.45 -8.57
N THR A 366 9.17 -14.56 -8.33
CA THR A 366 8.40 -14.77 -7.11
C THR A 366 9.09 -15.84 -6.26
N ALA A 367 9.25 -15.59 -4.96
CA ALA A 367 9.81 -16.58 -4.04
C ALA A 367 8.86 -17.79 -3.99
N ALA A 368 9.30 -18.90 -4.58
CA ALA A 368 8.46 -20.05 -4.89
C ALA A 368 7.96 -20.85 -3.66
N SER A 369 8.31 -20.47 -2.43
CA SER A 369 8.15 -21.34 -1.26
C SER A 369 7.17 -20.86 -0.17
N SER A 370 6.56 -19.68 -0.26
CA SER A 370 5.68 -19.18 0.82
C SER A 370 4.36 -18.54 0.37
N LEU A 371 4.05 -18.48 -0.92
CA LEU A 371 2.87 -17.75 -1.44
C LEU A 371 1.74 -18.67 -1.94
N TYR A 372 1.84 -19.99 -1.74
CA TYR A 372 1.03 -20.96 -2.49
C TYR A 372 0.11 -21.85 -1.65
N SER A 373 -0.25 -21.47 -0.42
CA SER A 373 -1.20 -22.29 0.35
C SER A 373 -2.63 -22.22 -0.21
N THR A 374 -3.02 -21.12 -0.88
CA THR A 374 -4.39 -20.96 -1.40
C THR A 374 -4.46 -19.89 -2.48
N ARG A 375 -4.30 -20.28 -3.76
CA ARG A 375 -4.54 -19.39 -4.93
C ARG A 375 -6.02 -19.36 -5.33
N ARG A 376 -6.89 -19.88 -4.46
CA ARG A 376 -8.32 -19.99 -4.62
C ARG A 376 -9.01 -19.23 -3.48
N ILE A 377 -9.94 -18.35 -3.81
CA ILE A 377 -10.91 -17.83 -2.84
C ILE A 377 -12.24 -18.47 -3.18
N ASP A 378 -12.70 -19.35 -2.29
CA ASP A 378 -13.97 -20.06 -2.38
C ASP A 378 -15.14 -19.17 -1.95
N GLY A 379 -16.31 -19.41 -2.53
CA GLY A 379 -17.55 -18.89 -1.95
C GLY A 379 -17.78 -17.40 -2.18
N ILE A 380 -17.31 -16.83 -3.30
CA ILE A 380 -17.59 -15.43 -3.64
C ILE A 380 -19.05 -15.32 -4.07
N GLN A 381 -19.86 -14.63 -3.27
CA GLN A 381 -21.30 -14.42 -3.47
C GLN A 381 -21.62 -13.11 -4.17
#